data_AF-A0A7J5GQK8-F1
#
_entry.id   AF-A0A7J5GQK8-F1
#
_cell.length_a   1.000
_cell.length_b   1.000
_cell.length_c   1.000
_cell.angle_alpha   90.00
_cell.angle_beta   90.00
_cell.angle_gamma   90.00
#
_symmetry.space_group_name_H-M   'P 1'
#
loop_
_entity.id
_entity.type
_entity.pdbx_description
1 polymer ?
#
loop_
_entity_poly.entity_id
_entity_poly.type
_entity_poly.pdbx_seq_one_letter_code
_entity_poly.pdbx_strand_id
1 'polypeptide(L)'
;VNFFKAFLLLSAWAILSLILPICWYVAAYQQGGEEFLAVVMEETLGRMTNTMSYNSCVNPWHYNFVTLFAGYVPWTLLVVLSLFSLTYHKFSIQPAAWWKRFTTWIKNMDPVDLFSFTSIVVIFVFYCIPQSKRSVYLMPIYPFIAYFLAKYLFYLVKKQSKVIKVYGSILAVISLLLFTCFIVLKCGLIPETIFQGRHAQDNINFMRAIQNISGAGALFLIAIPTILGIYWWFYQRKNALNNRFLYALVVLTMGLYLALDGAYQPAALNSKSVKFIATEIEKVAPESEGTMYEFIEESLHAAGDPVHYFELNFYLHNRLDNFYEKRPSEGFLLIGTNDAEKYLPEFEKEGYQFEEVYEYPKRVLRQIAKIYKFVKNQQPENTETTPIVE
;
A
#
# COMPACT_ATOMS: atom_id res chain seq x y z
N VAL A 1 20.89 -34.99 11.03
CA VAL A 1 21.32 -34.83 9.62
C VAL A 1 22.75 -34.29 9.61
N ASN A 2 23.64 -34.79 8.75
CA ASN A 2 24.99 -34.22 8.61
C ASN A 2 24.87 -32.79 8.05
N PHE A 3 25.44 -31.80 8.76
CA PHE A 3 25.38 -30.38 8.40
C PHE A 3 25.80 -30.14 6.95
N PHE A 4 26.92 -30.70 6.52
CA PHE A 4 27.44 -30.50 5.16
C PHE A 4 26.49 -31.06 4.10
N LYS A 5 25.89 -32.22 4.36
CA LYS A 5 24.90 -32.79 3.44
C LYS A 5 23.66 -31.89 3.33
N ALA A 6 23.15 -31.40 4.45
CA ALA A 6 22.01 -30.47 4.45
C ALA A 6 22.35 -29.15 3.75
N PHE A 7 23.50 -28.56 4.08
CA PHE A 7 23.98 -27.32 3.49
C PHE A 7 24.15 -27.45 1.98
N LEU A 8 24.84 -28.48 1.49
CA LEU A 8 25.05 -28.69 0.06
C LEU A 8 23.74 -28.92 -0.70
N LEU A 9 22.82 -29.71 -0.14
CA LEU A 9 21.50 -29.92 -0.75
C LEU A 9 20.70 -28.62 -0.82
N LEU A 10 20.64 -27.85 0.27
CA LEU A 10 19.92 -26.57 0.30
C LEU A 10 20.55 -25.55 -0.65
N SER A 11 21.89 -25.47 -0.71
CA SER A 11 22.60 -24.60 -1.65
C SER A 11 22.35 -25.01 -3.10
N ALA A 12 22.32 -26.32 -3.41
CA ALA A 12 21.97 -26.80 -4.74
C ALA A 12 20.54 -26.38 -5.13
N TRP A 13 19.57 -26.55 -4.23
CA TRP A 13 18.20 -26.08 -4.46
C TRP A 13 18.12 -24.55 -4.62
N ALA A 14 18.89 -23.80 -3.84
CA ALA A 14 18.98 -22.35 -3.99
C ALA A 14 19.51 -21.97 -5.37
N ILE A 15 20.58 -22.60 -5.85
CA ILE A 15 21.13 -22.35 -7.19
C ILE A 15 20.11 -22.72 -8.27
N LEU A 16 19.46 -23.87 -8.16
CA LEU A 16 18.41 -24.28 -9.10
C LEU A 16 17.23 -23.31 -9.12
N SER A 17 16.88 -22.71 -7.98
CA SER A 17 15.81 -21.70 -7.91
C SER A 17 16.13 -20.40 -8.66
N LEU A 18 17.41 -20.14 -8.97
CA LEU A 18 17.84 -18.96 -9.72
C LEU A 18 17.65 -19.11 -11.24
N ILE A 19 17.42 -20.33 -11.74
CA ILE A 19 17.29 -20.57 -13.19
C ILE A 19 16.18 -19.72 -13.78
N LEU A 20 14.99 -19.73 -13.19
CA LEU A 20 13.84 -18.96 -13.69
C LEU A 20 14.08 -17.44 -13.62
N PRO A 21 14.52 -16.86 -12.49
CA PRO A 21 14.92 -15.45 -12.44
C PRO A 21 15.97 -15.09 -13.50
N ILE A 22 17.03 -15.89 -13.66
CA ILE A 22 18.10 -15.61 -14.64
C ILE A 22 17.53 -15.60 -16.06
N CYS A 23 16.71 -16.58 -16.44
CA CYS A 23 16.07 -16.59 -17.75
C CYS A 23 15.26 -15.32 -18.00
N TRP A 24 14.53 -14.84 -16.99
CA TRP A 24 13.78 -13.59 -17.08
C TRP A 24 14.70 -12.37 -17.19
N TYR A 25 15.75 -12.26 -16.37
CA TYR A 25 16.71 -11.15 -16.44
C TYR A 25 17.41 -11.08 -17.80
N VAL A 26 17.76 -12.23 -18.39
CA VAL A 26 18.34 -12.29 -19.74
C VAL A 26 17.34 -11.79 -20.78
N ALA A 27 16.08 -12.24 -20.72
CA ALA A 27 15.06 -11.79 -21.66
C ALA A 27 14.74 -10.29 -21.51
N ALA A 28 14.68 -9.78 -20.27
CA ALA A 28 14.45 -8.37 -19.99
C ALA A 28 15.63 -7.50 -20.47
N TYR A 29 16.86 -7.95 -20.25
CA TYR A 29 18.06 -7.26 -20.74
C TYR A 29 18.11 -7.22 -22.27
N GLN A 30 17.68 -8.28 -22.98
CA GLN A 30 17.60 -8.27 -24.45
C GLN A 30 16.63 -7.20 -24.98
N GLN A 31 15.64 -6.77 -24.19
CA GLN A 31 14.67 -5.74 -24.57
C GLN A 31 15.08 -4.34 -24.11
N GLY A 32 15.51 -4.20 -22.85
CA GLY A 32 15.80 -2.90 -22.22
C GLY A 32 17.28 -2.52 -22.15
N GLY A 33 18.20 -3.40 -22.57
CA GLY A 33 19.64 -3.15 -22.63
C GLY A 33 20.24 -2.63 -21.33
N GLU A 34 21.18 -1.69 -21.46
CA GLU A 34 21.89 -1.07 -20.33
C GLU A 34 20.97 -0.23 -19.43
N GLU A 35 19.91 0.39 -19.96
CA GLU A 35 18.96 1.16 -19.16
C GLU A 35 18.26 0.26 -18.14
N PHE A 36 17.82 -0.93 -18.57
CA PHE A 36 17.25 -1.92 -17.66
C PHE A 36 18.24 -2.34 -16.57
N LEU A 37 19.50 -2.63 -16.93
CA LEU A 37 20.51 -3.06 -15.96
C LEU A 37 20.83 -1.94 -14.96
N ALA A 38 20.91 -0.69 -15.42
CA ALA A 38 21.13 0.47 -14.57
C ALA A 38 20.00 0.61 -13.53
N VAL A 39 18.74 0.49 -13.96
CA VAL A 39 17.58 0.53 -13.05
C VAL A 39 17.63 -0.63 -12.04
N VAL A 40 17.93 -1.86 -12.47
CA VAL A 40 18.04 -3.01 -11.56
C VAL A 40 19.14 -2.80 -10.51
N MET A 41 20.30 -2.28 -10.93
CA MET A 41 21.43 -2.00 -10.04
C MET A 41 21.10 -0.90 -9.04
N GLU A 42 20.49 0.20 -9.50
CA GLU A 42 20.09 1.32 -8.64
C GLU A 42 19.01 0.88 -7.62
N GLU A 43 18.00 0.15 -8.09
CA GLU A 43 16.86 -0.25 -7.24
C GLU A 43 17.15 -1.40 -6.28
N THR A 44 18.13 -2.25 -6.61
CA THR A 44 18.51 -3.39 -5.76
C THR A 44 19.70 -3.04 -4.86
N LEU A 45 20.83 -2.69 -5.47
CA LEU A 45 22.06 -2.39 -4.73
C LEU A 45 22.01 -0.97 -4.19
N GLY A 46 21.70 0.01 -5.04
CA GLY A 46 21.65 1.42 -4.64
C GLY A 46 20.67 1.66 -3.49
N ARG A 47 19.49 1.03 -3.54
CA ARG A 47 18.50 1.09 -2.46
C ARG A 47 18.98 0.43 -1.16
N MET A 48 19.78 -0.64 -1.25
CA MET A 48 20.35 -1.33 -0.08
C MET A 48 21.52 -0.55 0.54
N THR A 49 22.39 0.03 -0.30
CA THR A 49 23.59 0.77 0.12
C THR A 49 23.33 2.25 0.38
N ASN A 50 22.12 2.73 0.13
CA ASN A 50 21.73 4.15 0.20
C ASN A 50 22.52 5.04 -0.76
N THR A 51 22.80 4.53 -1.96
CA THR A 51 23.50 5.25 -3.03
C THR A 51 22.58 5.54 -4.22
N MET A 52 21.26 5.57 -3.99
CA MET A 52 20.30 5.98 -5.01
C MET A 52 20.47 7.46 -5.35
N SER A 53 20.17 7.82 -6.61
CA SER A 53 20.19 9.21 -7.07
C SER A 53 19.09 10.08 -6.45
N TYR A 54 18.08 9.44 -5.83
CA TYR A 54 16.94 10.12 -5.21
C TYR A 54 16.50 9.47 -3.88
N ASN A 55 15.74 10.23 -3.09
CA ASN A 55 15.21 9.78 -1.81
C ASN A 55 13.89 9.00 -1.98
N SER A 56 13.94 7.67 -1.94
CA SER A 56 12.73 6.83 -1.87
C SER A 56 12.38 6.48 -0.42
N CYS A 57 11.28 7.04 0.13
CA CYS A 57 10.67 6.61 1.41
C CYS A 57 11.67 6.48 2.58
N VAL A 58 12.46 7.52 2.83
CA VAL A 58 13.43 7.55 3.94
C VAL A 58 12.69 7.62 5.27
N ASN A 59 12.85 6.58 6.09
CA ASN A 59 12.15 6.44 7.37
C ASN A 59 13.14 6.07 8.49
N PRO A 60 12.89 6.52 9.74
CA PRO A 60 13.77 6.27 10.87
C PRO A 60 13.81 4.79 11.26
N TRP A 61 14.82 4.38 12.05
CA TRP A 61 15.02 2.97 12.43
C TRP A 61 13.80 2.36 13.16
N HIS A 62 13.07 3.16 13.96
CA HIS A 62 11.91 2.69 14.71
C HIS A 62 10.66 2.50 13.84
N TYR A 63 10.67 2.96 12.58
CA TYR A 63 9.56 2.82 11.63
C TYR A 63 9.12 1.36 11.49
N ASN A 64 10.07 0.43 11.36
CA ASN A 64 9.81 -1.00 11.22
C ASN A 64 9.10 -1.60 12.44
N PHE A 65 9.39 -1.10 13.65
CA PHE A 65 8.69 -1.54 14.85
C PHE A 65 7.24 -1.05 14.85
N VAL A 66 7.03 0.23 14.55
CA VAL A 66 5.69 0.84 14.52
C VAL A 66 4.82 0.15 13.46
N THR A 67 5.34 -0.04 12.24
CA THR A 67 4.60 -0.68 11.16
C THR A 67 4.31 -2.15 11.46
N LEU A 68 5.23 -2.87 12.10
CA LEU A 68 5.01 -4.25 12.51
C LEU A 68 3.87 -4.35 13.55
N PHE A 69 3.92 -3.54 14.62
CA PHE A 69 2.87 -3.58 15.64
C PHE A 69 1.52 -3.12 15.11
N ALA A 70 1.50 -2.10 14.24
CA ALA A 70 0.28 -1.60 13.61
C ALA A 70 -0.31 -2.63 12.63
N GLY A 71 0.51 -3.31 11.83
CA GLY A 71 0.04 -4.32 10.89
C GLY A 71 -0.51 -5.58 11.56
N TYR A 72 -0.18 -5.82 12.82
CA TYR A 72 -0.74 -6.91 13.63
C TYR A 72 -2.00 -6.53 14.42
N VAL A 73 -2.52 -5.30 14.29
CA VAL A 73 -3.83 -4.96 14.82
C VAL A 73 -4.88 -5.86 14.15
N PRO A 74 -5.80 -6.49 14.90
CA PRO A 74 -6.09 -6.25 16.32
C PRO A 74 -5.32 -7.14 17.31
N TRP A 75 -4.55 -8.12 16.87
CA TRP A 75 -3.86 -9.07 17.75
C TRP A 75 -2.80 -8.45 18.67
N THR A 76 -2.14 -7.37 18.24
CA THR A 76 -1.25 -6.59 19.11
C THR A 76 -1.97 -6.11 20.38
N LEU A 77 -3.24 -5.68 20.25
CA LEU A 77 -4.06 -5.27 21.39
C LEU A 77 -4.28 -6.43 22.37
N LEU A 78 -4.57 -7.65 21.87
CA LEU A 78 -4.71 -8.83 22.72
C LEU A 78 -3.42 -9.09 23.50
N VAL A 79 -2.26 -9.04 22.83
CA VAL A 79 -0.96 -9.26 23.47
C VAL A 79 -0.74 -8.23 24.57
N VAL A 80 -0.97 -6.95 24.31
CA VAL A 80 -0.84 -5.89 25.33
C VAL A 80 -1.77 -6.13 26.52
N LEU A 81 -3.05 -6.45 26.28
CA LEU A 81 -4.00 -6.76 27.36
C LEU A 81 -3.55 -7.97 28.19
N SER A 82 -2.97 -8.98 27.54
CA SER A 82 -2.52 -10.18 28.21
C SER A 82 -1.35 -9.95 29.18
N LEU A 83 -0.50 -8.95 28.91
CA LEU A 83 0.62 -8.60 29.78
C LEU A 83 0.15 -8.22 31.19
N PHE A 84 -1.03 -7.61 31.34
CA PHE A 84 -1.56 -7.24 32.66
C PHE A 84 -2.12 -8.43 33.46
N SER A 85 -2.26 -9.60 32.84
CA SER A 85 -2.81 -10.80 33.47
C SER A 85 -1.77 -11.88 33.74
N LEU A 86 -0.54 -11.74 33.22
CA LEU A 86 0.52 -12.71 33.44
C LEU A 86 1.17 -12.51 34.82
N THR A 87 1.50 -13.61 35.46
CA THR A 87 2.28 -13.60 36.71
C THR A 87 3.77 -13.55 36.36
N TYR A 88 4.44 -12.47 36.77
CA TYR A 88 5.87 -12.29 36.52
C TYR A 88 6.70 -12.80 37.69
N HIS A 89 7.77 -13.54 37.39
CA HIS A 89 8.77 -13.87 38.39
C HIS A 89 9.63 -12.64 38.68
N LYS A 90 10.18 -12.54 39.91
CA LYS A 90 11.03 -11.41 40.30
C LYS A 90 12.18 -11.25 39.31
N PHE A 91 12.31 -10.04 38.75
CA PHE A 91 13.36 -9.70 37.81
C PHE A 91 14.70 -9.65 38.55
N SER A 92 15.68 -10.42 38.08
CA SER A 92 17.04 -10.46 38.63
C SER A 92 18.03 -10.19 37.52
N ILE A 93 18.84 -9.14 37.67
CA ILE A 93 19.83 -8.69 36.68
C ILE A 93 21.08 -9.59 36.78
N GLN A 94 21.20 -10.56 35.87
CA GLN A 94 22.36 -11.43 35.77
C GLN A 94 22.71 -11.69 34.28
N PRO A 95 23.46 -10.79 33.62
CA PRO A 95 23.68 -10.83 32.17
C PRO A 95 24.28 -12.15 31.66
N ALA A 96 25.26 -12.71 32.38
CA ALA A 96 25.87 -14.00 32.02
C ALA A 96 24.87 -15.17 32.12
N ALA A 97 24.01 -15.16 33.13
CA ALA A 97 22.96 -16.16 33.29
C ALA A 97 21.88 -16.03 32.21
N TRP A 98 21.55 -14.80 31.79
CA TRP A 98 20.63 -14.55 30.69
C TRP A 98 21.18 -15.05 29.36
N TRP A 99 22.45 -14.78 29.06
CA TRP A 99 23.10 -15.29 27.85
C TRP A 99 23.14 -16.83 27.84
N LYS A 100 23.48 -17.46 28.97
CA LYS A 100 23.44 -18.91 29.10
C LYS A 100 22.02 -19.45 28.89
N ARG A 101 21.00 -18.85 29.51
CA ARG A 101 19.59 -19.26 29.33
C ARG A 101 19.13 -19.08 27.89
N PHE A 102 19.47 -17.96 27.24
CA PHE A 102 19.13 -17.69 25.85
C PHE A 102 19.78 -18.71 24.90
N THR A 103 21.08 -18.95 25.03
CA THR A 103 21.78 -19.94 24.20
C THR A 103 21.29 -21.36 24.44
N THR A 104 20.98 -21.74 25.68
CA THR A 104 20.35 -23.04 25.99
C THR A 104 18.94 -23.13 25.39
N TRP A 105 18.15 -22.06 25.46
CA TRP A 105 16.80 -22.01 24.89
C TRP A 105 16.83 -22.20 23.37
N ILE A 106 17.71 -21.49 22.65
CA ILE A 106 17.90 -21.66 21.20
C ILE A 106 18.33 -23.09 20.86
N LYS A 107 19.29 -23.66 21.60
CA LYS A 107 19.80 -25.02 21.36
C LYS A 107 18.76 -26.12 21.57
N ASN A 108 17.81 -25.89 22.48
CA ASN A 108 16.79 -26.87 22.84
C ASN A 108 15.44 -26.58 22.19
N MET A 109 15.38 -25.62 21.27
CA MET A 109 14.16 -25.25 20.58
C MET A 109 13.75 -26.34 19.57
N ASP A 110 12.44 -26.57 19.43
CA ASP A 110 11.93 -27.44 18.37
C ASP A 110 12.37 -26.91 16.98
N PRO A 111 12.71 -27.77 16.01
CA PRO A 111 13.19 -27.33 14.70
C PRO A 111 12.26 -26.34 13.99
N VAL A 112 10.94 -26.47 14.12
CA VAL A 112 9.97 -25.55 13.48
C VAL A 112 9.97 -24.18 14.15
N ASP A 113 10.06 -24.16 15.48
CA ASP A 113 10.19 -22.93 16.26
C ASP A 113 11.50 -22.21 15.91
N LEU A 114 12.61 -22.97 15.83
CA LEU A 114 13.91 -22.41 15.52
C LEU A 114 13.96 -21.82 14.11
N PHE A 115 13.39 -22.53 13.12
CA PHE A 115 13.25 -22.03 11.76
C PHE A 115 12.43 -20.73 11.74
N SER A 116 11.24 -20.74 12.34
CA SER A 116 10.34 -19.58 12.35
C SER A 116 10.99 -18.37 13.05
N PHE A 117 11.64 -18.58 14.19
CA PHE A 117 12.33 -17.51 14.92
C PHE A 117 13.50 -16.95 14.10
N THR A 118 14.31 -17.83 13.50
CA THR A 118 15.41 -17.43 12.61
C THR A 118 14.91 -16.59 11.44
N SER A 119 13.83 -17.03 10.77
CA SER A 119 13.23 -16.28 9.65
C SER A 119 12.77 -14.89 10.05
N ILE A 120 12.13 -14.74 11.22
CA ILE A 120 11.73 -13.42 11.74
C ILE A 120 12.95 -12.53 11.93
N VAL A 121 13.95 -13.02 12.66
CA VAL A 121 15.12 -12.22 13.04
C VAL A 121 15.92 -11.81 11.81
N VAL A 122 16.24 -12.76 10.92
CA VAL A 122 17.07 -12.49 9.74
C VAL A 122 16.40 -11.48 8.82
N ILE A 123 15.12 -11.69 8.48
CA ILE A 123 14.41 -10.80 7.55
C ILE A 123 14.16 -9.43 8.20
N PHE A 124 13.79 -9.37 9.48
CA PHE A 124 13.57 -8.10 10.18
C PHE A 124 14.85 -7.27 10.26
N VAL A 125 15.97 -7.88 10.67
CA VAL A 125 17.26 -7.20 10.76
C VAL A 125 17.71 -6.74 9.37
N PHE A 126 17.57 -7.58 8.34
CA PHE A 126 17.89 -7.22 6.96
C PHE A 126 17.17 -5.93 6.54
N TYR A 127 15.86 -5.82 6.75
CA TYR A 127 15.09 -4.62 6.39
C TYR A 127 15.27 -3.43 7.34
N CYS A 128 16.03 -3.57 8.42
CA CYS A 128 16.46 -2.45 9.24
C CYS A 128 17.71 -1.75 8.71
N ILE A 129 18.47 -2.38 7.81
CA ILE A 129 19.73 -1.85 7.26
C ILE A 129 19.48 -0.71 6.25
N PRO A 130 18.63 -0.86 5.22
CA PRO A 130 18.40 0.21 4.23
C PRO A 130 17.68 1.43 4.83
N GLN A 131 17.95 2.62 4.31
CA GLN A 131 17.23 3.86 4.68
C GLN A 131 15.83 3.89 4.09
N SER A 132 15.67 3.40 2.85
CA SER A 132 14.38 3.23 2.18
C SER A 132 13.58 2.14 2.89
N LYS A 133 12.51 2.51 3.60
CA LYS A 133 11.64 1.56 4.30
C LYS A 133 10.20 1.78 3.87
N ARG A 134 9.55 0.68 3.47
CA ARG A 134 8.12 0.62 3.20
C ARG A 134 7.48 -0.38 4.15
N SER A 135 6.26 -0.08 4.61
CA SER A 135 5.52 -0.92 5.56
C SER A 135 5.36 -2.37 5.07
N VAL A 136 5.24 -2.56 3.76
CA VAL A 136 5.06 -3.86 3.11
C VAL A 136 6.29 -4.77 3.16
N TYR A 137 7.49 -4.24 3.41
CA TYR A 137 8.73 -5.03 3.42
C TYR A 137 8.76 -6.07 4.53
N LEU A 138 8.01 -5.85 5.61
CA LEU A 138 7.92 -6.80 6.71
C LEU A 138 6.84 -7.86 6.49
N MET A 139 6.00 -7.81 5.44
CA MET A 139 4.98 -8.84 5.21
C MET A 139 5.52 -10.28 5.20
N PRO A 140 6.72 -10.58 4.67
CA PRO A 140 7.28 -11.94 4.71
C PRO A 140 7.50 -12.52 6.11
N ILE A 141 7.64 -11.70 7.16
CA ILE A 141 7.77 -12.22 8.54
C ILE A 141 6.43 -12.50 9.21
N TYR A 142 5.29 -12.12 8.59
CA TYR A 142 3.99 -12.24 9.22
C TYR A 142 3.60 -13.71 9.48
N PRO A 143 3.73 -14.66 8.54
CA PRO A 143 3.36 -16.05 8.81
C PRO A 143 4.08 -16.64 10.04
N PHE A 144 5.35 -16.30 10.26
CA PHE A 144 6.15 -16.79 11.38
C PHE A 144 5.76 -16.15 12.72
N ILE A 145 5.47 -14.84 12.74
CA ILE A 145 4.96 -14.18 13.95
C ILE A 145 3.56 -14.68 14.27
N ALA A 146 2.69 -14.84 13.27
CA ALA A 146 1.35 -15.41 13.43
C ALA A 146 1.40 -16.84 14.00
N TYR A 147 2.39 -17.65 13.62
CA TYR A 147 2.63 -18.96 14.21
C TYR A 147 2.92 -18.88 15.73
N PHE A 148 3.84 -18.01 16.16
CA PHE A 148 4.12 -17.81 17.58
C PHE A 148 2.93 -17.21 18.33
N LEU A 149 2.24 -16.26 17.71
CA LEU A 149 1.02 -15.66 18.24
C LEU A 149 -0.05 -16.73 18.46
N ALA A 150 -0.28 -17.63 17.50
CA ALA A 150 -1.24 -18.72 17.64
C ALA A 150 -0.87 -19.64 18.83
N LYS A 151 0.40 -20.04 18.96
CA LYS A 151 0.89 -20.79 20.13
C LYS A 151 0.63 -20.05 21.44
N TYR A 152 0.87 -18.74 21.43
CA TYR A 152 0.61 -17.88 22.58
C TYR A 152 -0.89 -17.80 22.94
N LEU A 153 -1.77 -17.71 21.95
CA LEU A 153 -3.22 -17.71 22.17
C LEU A 153 -3.72 -19.04 22.77
N PHE A 154 -3.21 -20.18 22.28
CA PHE A 154 -3.51 -21.49 22.88
C PHE A 154 -3.04 -21.60 24.33
N TYR A 155 -1.89 -21.00 24.65
CA TYR A 155 -1.41 -20.89 26.03
C TYR A 155 -2.34 -20.01 26.88
N LEU A 156 -2.72 -18.83 26.40
CA LEU A 156 -3.56 -17.88 27.12
C LEU A 156 -4.94 -18.44 27.45
N VAL A 157 -5.58 -19.16 26.52
CA VAL A 157 -6.90 -19.78 26.77
C VAL A 157 -6.84 -20.76 27.93
N LYS A 158 -5.75 -21.50 28.08
CA LYS A 158 -5.58 -22.50 29.14
C LYS A 158 -5.20 -21.89 30.49
N LYS A 159 -4.39 -20.82 30.49
CA LYS A 159 -3.78 -20.26 31.71
C LYS A 159 -4.43 -18.96 32.20
N GLN A 160 -4.90 -18.09 31.31
CA GLN A 160 -5.43 -16.76 31.61
C GLN A 160 -6.66 -16.44 30.75
N SER A 161 -7.68 -17.28 30.88
CA SER A 161 -8.87 -17.32 30.02
C SER A 161 -9.77 -16.08 30.11
N LYS A 162 -9.65 -15.26 31.16
CA LYS A 162 -10.39 -14.00 31.33
C LYS A 162 -9.98 -12.96 30.28
N VAL A 163 -8.69 -12.88 29.93
CA VAL A 163 -8.18 -11.91 28.93
C VAL A 163 -8.85 -12.13 27.58
N ILE A 164 -9.00 -13.39 27.18
CA ILE A 164 -9.64 -13.78 25.91
C ILE A 164 -11.12 -13.32 25.88
N LYS A 165 -11.84 -13.43 27.00
CA LYS A 165 -13.22 -12.92 27.12
C LYS A 165 -13.30 -11.41 27.03
N VAL A 166 -12.42 -10.70 27.74
CA VAL A 166 -12.36 -9.24 27.72
C VAL A 166 -12.04 -8.74 26.31
N TYR A 167 -11.00 -9.29 25.68
CA TYR A 167 -10.61 -8.92 24.33
C TYR A 167 -11.72 -9.16 23.31
N GLY A 168 -12.36 -10.34 23.32
CA GLY A 168 -13.48 -10.58 22.41
C GLY A 168 -14.68 -9.66 22.68
N SER A 169 -14.89 -9.28 23.94
CA SER A 169 -15.92 -8.29 24.28
C SER A 169 -15.58 -6.90 23.74
N ILE A 170 -14.29 -6.51 23.72
CA ILE A 170 -13.83 -5.27 23.06
C ILE A 170 -14.13 -5.33 21.56
N LEU A 171 -13.80 -6.44 20.88
CA LEU A 171 -14.13 -6.60 19.45
C LEU A 171 -15.63 -6.56 19.19
N ALA A 172 -16.45 -7.15 20.07
CA ALA A 172 -17.91 -7.11 19.97
C ALA A 172 -18.44 -5.68 20.14
N VAL A 173 -17.90 -4.90 21.08
CA VAL A 173 -18.23 -3.47 21.24
C VAL A 173 -17.83 -2.68 19.99
N ILE A 174 -16.61 -2.87 19.46
CA ILE A 174 -16.17 -2.22 18.22
C ILE A 174 -17.11 -2.55 17.05
N SER A 175 -17.56 -3.79 16.95
CA SER A 175 -18.51 -4.24 15.93
C SER A 175 -19.85 -3.50 16.01
N LEU A 176 -20.40 -3.34 17.23
CA LEU A 176 -21.61 -2.55 17.43
C LEU A 176 -21.40 -1.06 17.16
N LEU A 177 -20.27 -0.51 17.60
CA LEU A 177 -19.93 0.90 17.39
C LEU A 177 -19.81 1.19 15.89
N LEU A 178 -19.17 0.31 15.12
CA LEU A 178 -19.06 0.45 13.66
C LEU A 178 -20.44 0.55 13.01
N PHE A 179 -21.37 -0.33 13.37
CA PHE A 179 -22.74 -0.29 12.87
C PHE A 179 -23.50 0.95 13.34
N THR A 180 -23.34 1.34 14.60
CA THR A 180 -23.96 2.55 15.15
C THR A 180 -23.48 3.79 14.40
N CYS A 181 -22.17 3.92 14.18
CA CYS A 181 -21.59 4.98 13.37
C CYS A 181 -22.16 5.00 11.94
N PHE A 182 -22.32 3.82 11.32
CA PHE A 182 -22.97 3.73 10.01
C PHE A 182 -24.41 4.24 10.02
N ILE A 183 -25.22 3.87 11.01
CA ILE A 183 -26.60 4.39 11.14
C ILE A 183 -26.61 5.90 11.37
N VAL A 184 -25.74 6.41 12.23
CA VAL A 184 -25.59 7.86 12.49
C VAL A 184 -25.28 8.62 11.20
N LEU A 185 -24.35 8.10 10.39
CA LEU A 185 -24.03 8.65 9.08
C LEU A 185 -25.20 8.53 8.10
N LYS A 186 -25.87 7.38 8.05
CA LYS A 186 -27.00 7.12 7.16
C LYS A 186 -28.17 8.08 7.42
N CYS A 187 -28.40 8.42 8.69
CA CYS A 187 -29.41 9.38 9.14
C CYS A 187 -29.01 10.86 8.95
N GLY A 188 -27.79 11.16 8.47
CA GLY A 188 -27.33 12.53 8.25
C GLY A 188 -27.14 13.34 9.54
N LEU A 189 -26.86 12.67 10.67
CA LEU A 189 -26.74 13.32 11.98
C LEU A 189 -25.41 14.07 12.18
N ILE A 190 -24.44 13.86 11.29
CA ILE A 190 -23.12 14.53 11.35
C ILE A 190 -23.10 15.67 10.32
N PRO A 191 -22.96 16.93 10.76
CA PRO A 191 -22.87 18.06 9.84
C PRO A 191 -21.51 18.10 9.16
N GLU A 192 -21.47 18.52 7.90
CA GLU A 192 -20.23 18.62 7.11
C GLU A 192 -19.23 19.63 7.69
N THR A 193 -19.72 20.60 8.46
CA THR A 193 -18.93 21.66 9.11
C THR A 193 -17.91 21.14 10.12
N ILE A 194 -17.99 19.87 10.52
CA ILE A 194 -17.00 19.22 11.38
C ILE A 194 -15.64 19.04 10.69
N PHE A 195 -15.64 18.93 9.36
CA PHE A 195 -14.41 18.74 8.59
C PHE A 195 -13.81 20.09 8.22
N GLN A 196 -12.58 20.34 8.67
CA GLN A 196 -11.85 21.58 8.43
C GLN A 196 -10.43 21.28 7.94
N GLY A 197 -9.82 22.27 7.28
CA GLY A 197 -8.45 22.20 6.79
C GLY A 197 -8.30 21.54 5.41
N ARG A 198 -7.05 21.18 5.08
CA ARG A 198 -6.64 20.78 3.72
C ARG A 198 -7.40 19.58 3.15
N HIS A 199 -7.84 18.65 3.99
CA HIS A 199 -8.55 17.42 3.61
C HIS A 199 -10.05 17.48 3.88
N ALA A 200 -10.61 18.66 4.16
CA ALA A 200 -12.02 18.80 4.50
C ALA A 200 -12.93 18.24 3.40
N GLN A 201 -12.69 18.63 2.15
CA GLN A 201 -13.51 18.19 1.02
C GLN A 201 -13.41 16.67 0.79
N ASP A 202 -12.22 16.09 0.91
CA ASP A 202 -12.03 14.64 0.78
C ASP A 202 -12.79 13.88 1.87
N ASN A 203 -12.72 14.37 3.10
CA ASN A 203 -13.42 13.75 4.23
C ASN A 203 -14.95 13.86 4.10
N ILE A 204 -15.46 15.00 3.61
CA ILE A 204 -16.87 15.17 3.27
C ILE A 204 -17.28 14.18 2.19
N ASN A 205 -16.46 14.01 1.14
CA ASN A 205 -16.72 13.05 0.07
C ASN A 205 -16.75 11.60 0.60
N PHE A 206 -15.85 11.22 1.51
CA PHE A 206 -15.88 9.92 2.17
C PHE A 206 -17.15 9.71 3.00
N MET A 207 -17.51 10.72 3.79
CA MET A 207 -18.70 10.67 4.62
C MET A 207 -19.95 10.46 3.75
N ARG A 208 -20.11 11.27 2.70
CA ARG A 208 -21.22 11.14 1.74
C ARG A 208 -21.20 9.79 1.02
N ALA A 209 -20.03 9.28 0.66
CA ALA A 209 -19.91 7.96 0.02
C ALA A 209 -20.39 6.83 0.94
N ILE A 210 -20.01 6.86 2.22
CA ILE A 210 -20.47 5.91 3.23
C ILE A 210 -21.98 6.05 3.48
N GLN A 211 -22.48 7.29 3.61
CA GLN A 211 -23.90 7.59 3.75
C GLN A 211 -24.71 7.04 2.56
N ASN A 212 -24.17 7.09 1.35
CA ASN A 212 -24.83 6.62 0.14
C ASN A 212 -24.68 5.12 -0.12
N ILE A 213 -24.00 4.37 0.75
CA ILE A 213 -23.97 2.91 0.66
C ILE A 213 -25.41 2.39 0.64
N SER A 214 -25.73 1.68 -0.43
CA SER A 214 -27.03 1.10 -0.71
C SER A 214 -26.83 -0.25 -1.39
N GLY A 215 -27.87 -1.08 -1.39
CA GLY A 215 -27.82 -2.43 -1.94
C GLY A 215 -27.73 -3.51 -0.86
N ALA A 216 -28.49 -4.59 -1.08
CA ALA A 216 -28.65 -5.67 -0.10
C ALA A 216 -27.32 -6.36 0.25
N GLY A 217 -26.41 -6.52 -0.72
CA GLY A 217 -25.10 -7.14 -0.49
C GLY A 217 -24.22 -6.34 0.47
N ALA A 218 -24.08 -5.03 0.26
CA ALA A 218 -23.28 -4.17 1.13
C ALA A 218 -23.88 -4.08 2.54
N LEU A 219 -25.21 -3.95 2.64
CA LEU A 219 -25.91 -3.94 3.93
C LEU A 219 -25.78 -5.27 4.68
N PHE A 220 -25.80 -6.40 3.97
CA PHE A 220 -25.54 -7.71 4.55
C PHE A 220 -24.12 -7.78 5.13
N LEU A 221 -23.10 -7.37 4.39
CA LEU A 221 -21.71 -7.33 4.87
C LEU A 221 -21.55 -6.45 6.12
N ILE A 222 -22.22 -5.30 6.15
CA ILE A 222 -22.25 -4.39 7.29
C ILE A 222 -22.91 -5.01 8.53
N ALA A 223 -23.93 -5.85 8.34
CA ALA A 223 -24.66 -6.50 9.44
C ALA A 223 -23.87 -7.67 10.06
N ILE A 224 -23.00 -8.34 9.31
CA ILE A 224 -22.20 -9.49 9.79
C ILE A 224 -21.48 -9.22 11.12
N PRO A 225 -20.60 -8.20 11.26
CA PRO A 225 -19.88 -7.97 12.50
C PRO A 225 -20.82 -7.68 13.67
N THR A 226 -21.94 -6.99 13.45
CA THR A 226 -22.96 -6.71 14.46
C THR A 226 -23.58 -7.99 15.00
N ILE A 227 -24.01 -8.88 14.11
CA ILE A 227 -24.59 -10.18 14.47
C ILE A 227 -23.57 -11.02 15.25
N LEU A 228 -22.32 -11.07 14.77
CA LEU A 228 -21.24 -11.80 15.42
C LEU A 228 -20.88 -11.21 16.79
N GLY A 229 -20.88 -9.88 16.94
CA GLY A 229 -20.63 -9.19 18.20
C GLY A 229 -21.72 -9.47 19.23
N ILE A 230 -23.00 -9.45 18.82
CA ILE A 230 -24.13 -9.85 19.69
C ILE A 230 -24.00 -11.32 20.08
N TYR A 231 -23.75 -12.18 19.09
CA TYR A 231 -23.58 -13.61 19.31
C TYR A 231 -22.42 -13.92 20.27
N TRP A 232 -21.32 -13.16 20.21
CA TRP A 232 -20.19 -13.31 21.12
C TRP A 232 -20.61 -13.22 22.59
N TRP A 233 -21.46 -12.26 22.98
CA TRP A 233 -21.93 -12.15 24.36
C TRP A 233 -22.79 -13.34 24.81
N PHE A 234 -23.62 -13.87 23.91
CA PHE A 234 -24.37 -15.10 24.20
C PHE A 234 -23.43 -16.31 24.31
N TYR A 235 -22.48 -16.42 23.38
CA TYR A 235 -21.53 -17.53 23.31
C TYR A 235 -20.65 -17.60 24.56
N GLN A 236 -20.10 -16.47 25.02
CA GLN A 236 -19.18 -16.44 26.15
C GLN A 236 -19.83 -16.69 27.51
N ARG A 237 -21.15 -16.47 27.61
CA ARG A 237 -21.96 -16.76 28.81
C ARG A 237 -22.35 -18.24 28.89
N LYS A 238 -22.71 -18.84 27.74
CA LYS A 238 -23.19 -20.23 27.68
C LYS A 238 -22.09 -21.29 27.66
N ASN A 239 -20.91 -20.96 27.14
CA ASN A 239 -19.84 -21.95 26.93
C ASN A 239 -18.70 -21.82 27.93
N ALA A 240 -18.17 -22.97 28.36
CA ALA A 240 -16.93 -23.07 29.11
C ALA A 240 -15.73 -22.70 28.23
N LEU A 241 -14.74 -22.03 28.82
CA LEU A 241 -13.55 -21.58 28.11
C LEU A 241 -12.72 -22.77 27.64
N ASN A 242 -12.58 -22.89 26.32
CA ASN A 242 -11.76 -23.88 25.65
C ASN A 242 -11.22 -23.29 24.34
N ASN A 243 -10.47 -24.08 23.57
CA ASN A 243 -9.86 -23.63 22.31
C ASN A 243 -10.90 -23.10 21.29
N ARG A 244 -12.19 -23.48 21.40
CA ARG A 244 -13.23 -22.99 20.48
C ARG A 244 -13.49 -21.48 20.60
N PHE A 245 -13.18 -20.88 21.75
CA PHE A 245 -13.21 -19.43 21.90
C PHE A 245 -12.25 -18.71 20.95
N LEU A 246 -11.12 -19.31 20.60
CA LEU A 246 -10.18 -18.73 19.63
C LEU A 246 -10.80 -18.69 18.24
N TYR A 247 -11.49 -19.75 17.82
CA TYR A 247 -12.18 -19.76 16.54
C TYR A 247 -13.30 -18.70 16.50
N ALA A 248 -14.06 -18.55 17.59
CA ALA A 248 -15.08 -17.50 17.69
C ALA A 248 -14.47 -16.09 17.60
N LEU A 249 -13.30 -15.85 18.22
CA LEU A 249 -12.56 -14.59 18.07
C LEU A 249 -12.10 -14.33 16.63
N VAL A 250 -11.56 -15.36 15.97
CA VAL A 250 -11.13 -15.26 14.57
C VAL A 250 -12.33 -14.93 13.68
N VAL A 251 -13.46 -15.63 13.84
CA VAL A 251 -14.68 -15.36 13.05
C VAL A 251 -15.19 -13.93 13.28
N LEU A 252 -15.24 -13.46 14.52
CA LEU A 252 -15.64 -12.08 14.84
C LEU A 252 -14.69 -11.06 14.18
N THR A 253 -13.39 -11.33 14.23
CA THR A 253 -12.35 -10.47 13.62
C THR A 253 -12.50 -10.45 12.09
N MET A 254 -12.69 -11.61 11.47
CA MET A 254 -12.95 -11.71 10.03
C MET A 254 -14.25 -11.01 9.65
N GLY A 255 -15.29 -11.08 10.47
CA GLY A 255 -16.54 -10.34 10.25
C GLY A 255 -16.34 -8.83 10.20
N LEU A 256 -15.47 -8.28 11.06
CA LEU A 256 -15.08 -6.86 11.00
C LEU A 256 -14.37 -6.54 9.68
N TYR A 257 -13.37 -7.33 9.28
CA TYR A 257 -12.67 -7.11 8.01
C TYR A 257 -13.59 -7.27 6.80
N LEU A 258 -14.52 -8.23 6.80
CA LEU A 258 -15.49 -8.39 5.71
C LEU A 258 -16.35 -7.14 5.51
N ALA A 259 -16.79 -6.50 6.60
CA ALA A 259 -17.54 -5.25 6.51
C ALA A 259 -16.66 -4.08 6.03
N LEU A 260 -15.44 -3.98 6.58
CA LEU A 260 -14.48 -2.94 6.22
C LEU A 260 -14.08 -3.05 4.74
N ASP A 261 -13.53 -4.19 4.33
CA ASP A 261 -12.98 -4.41 3.01
C ASP A 261 -14.07 -4.58 1.93
N GLY A 262 -15.25 -5.08 2.32
CA GLY A 262 -16.33 -5.39 1.39
C GLY A 262 -17.39 -4.30 1.23
N ALA A 263 -17.55 -3.38 2.20
CA ALA A 263 -18.57 -2.34 2.12
C ALA A 263 -18.02 -0.92 2.36
N TYR A 264 -17.31 -0.69 3.47
CA TYR A 264 -16.90 0.67 3.86
C TYR A 264 -15.72 1.20 3.04
N GLN A 265 -14.64 0.43 2.94
CA GLN A 265 -13.42 0.82 2.25
C GLN A 265 -13.63 1.00 0.75
N PRO A 266 -14.36 0.11 0.02
CA PRO A 266 -14.69 0.36 -1.37
C PRO A 266 -15.47 1.66 -1.58
N ALA A 267 -16.46 1.95 -0.73
CA ALA A 267 -17.22 3.20 -0.83
C ALA A 267 -16.32 4.44 -0.65
N ALA A 268 -15.45 4.43 0.37
CA ALA A 268 -14.51 5.52 0.61
C ALA A 268 -13.48 5.65 -0.53
N LEU A 269 -12.86 4.56 -0.96
CA LEU A 269 -11.83 4.58 -2.02
C LEU A 269 -12.40 4.96 -3.39
N ASN A 270 -13.62 4.55 -3.72
CA ASN A 270 -14.29 4.97 -4.97
C ASN A 270 -14.49 6.48 -5.05
N SER A 271 -14.66 7.17 -3.92
CA SER A 271 -14.77 8.64 -3.92
C SER A 271 -13.46 9.36 -4.27
N LYS A 272 -12.33 8.69 -4.00
CA LYS A 272 -10.97 9.12 -4.35
C LYS A 272 -10.57 8.73 -5.77
N SER A 273 -11.11 7.63 -6.28
CA SER A 273 -10.71 7.12 -7.58
C SER A 273 -11.04 8.09 -8.71
N VAL A 274 -10.15 8.16 -9.70
CA VAL A 274 -10.31 8.99 -10.90
C VAL A 274 -11.04 8.27 -12.04
N LYS A 275 -11.53 7.04 -11.82
CA LYS A 275 -12.19 6.19 -12.83
C LYS A 275 -13.29 6.91 -13.61
N PHE A 276 -14.24 7.54 -12.91
CA PHE A 276 -15.35 8.23 -13.56
C PHE A 276 -14.86 9.32 -14.49
N ILE A 277 -13.78 10.00 -14.09
CA ILE A 277 -13.27 11.08 -14.92
C ILE A 277 -12.50 10.53 -16.11
N ALA A 278 -11.74 9.44 -15.98
CA ALA A 278 -11.16 8.77 -17.14
C ALA A 278 -12.23 8.44 -18.21
N THR A 279 -13.43 8.01 -17.78
CA THR A 279 -14.57 7.80 -18.68
C THR A 279 -15.08 9.09 -19.33
N GLU A 280 -15.06 10.23 -18.64
CA GLU A 280 -15.39 11.52 -19.27
C GLU A 280 -14.30 11.98 -20.26
N ILE A 281 -13.03 11.74 -19.92
CA ILE A 281 -11.88 12.01 -20.79
C ILE A 281 -11.98 11.22 -22.10
N GLU A 282 -12.38 9.94 -22.03
CA GLU A 282 -12.62 9.12 -23.22
C GLU A 282 -13.70 9.69 -24.15
N LYS A 283 -14.67 10.44 -23.61
CA LYS A 283 -15.73 11.08 -24.40
C LYS A 283 -15.26 12.38 -25.06
N VAL A 284 -14.47 13.20 -24.36
CA VAL A 284 -14.01 14.51 -24.85
C VAL A 284 -12.72 14.44 -25.67
N ALA A 285 -11.92 13.39 -25.45
CA ALA A 285 -10.66 13.13 -26.13
C ALA A 285 -10.55 11.62 -26.47
N PRO A 286 -11.38 11.14 -27.41
CA PRO A 286 -11.40 9.74 -27.81
C PRO A 286 -10.13 9.37 -28.58
N GLU A 287 -9.70 8.12 -28.46
CA GLU A 287 -8.47 7.63 -29.11
C GLU A 287 -8.53 7.75 -30.65
N SER A 288 -9.72 7.66 -31.22
CA SER A 288 -9.95 7.85 -32.66
C SER A 288 -9.66 9.26 -33.17
N GLU A 289 -9.63 10.27 -32.30
CA GLU A 289 -9.39 11.67 -32.68
C GLU A 289 -7.95 12.15 -32.43
N GLY A 290 -7.15 11.37 -31.71
CA GLY A 290 -5.75 11.70 -31.45
C GLY A 290 -5.18 11.03 -30.21
N THR A 291 -3.85 10.96 -30.17
CA THR A 291 -3.10 10.45 -29.03
C THR A 291 -3.17 11.42 -27.85
N MET A 292 -3.20 10.87 -26.64
CA MET A 292 -3.19 11.66 -25.41
C MET A 292 -1.79 11.72 -24.82
N TYR A 293 -1.34 12.92 -24.52
CA TYR A 293 -0.04 13.19 -23.93
C TYR A 293 -0.22 13.82 -22.56
N GLU A 294 0.73 13.59 -21.66
CA GLU A 294 0.81 14.25 -20.36
C GLU A 294 2.03 15.17 -20.28
N PHE A 295 1.88 16.23 -19.49
CA PHE A 295 2.98 17.09 -19.07
C PHE A 295 2.89 17.42 -17.58
N ILE A 296 4.00 17.20 -16.87
CA ILE A 296 4.19 17.51 -15.46
C ILE A 296 5.60 18.08 -15.32
N GLU A 297 5.73 19.32 -14.85
CA GLU A 297 7.05 19.97 -14.69
C GLU A 297 7.97 19.16 -13.77
N GLU A 298 7.44 18.69 -12.64
CA GLU A 298 8.21 17.96 -11.61
C GLU A 298 8.93 16.74 -12.20
N SER A 299 8.37 16.13 -13.24
CA SER A 299 8.94 14.97 -13.93
C SER A 299 10.18 15.29 -14.74
N LEU A 300 10.36 16.54 -15.19
CA LEU A 300 11.57 16.98 -15.90
C LEU A 300 12.80 17.02 -14.99
N HIS A 301 12.58 17.15 -13.69
CA HIS A 301 13.62 17.32 -12.68
C HIS A 301 13.75 16.09 -11.77
N ALA A 302 12.87 15.10 -11.92
CA ALA A 302 12.91 13.86 -11.17
C ALA A 302 14.05 12.98 -11.67
N ALA A 303 15.01 12.66 -10.80
CA ALA A 303 15.97 11.59 -11.05
C ALA A 303 15.31 10.24 -10.77
N GLY A 304 15.32 9.32 -11.74
CA GLY A 304 14.74 7.98 -11.59
C GLY A 304 13.31 7.89 -12.09
N ASP A 305 12.35 7.65 -11.18
CA ASP A 305 10.92 7.42 -11.48
C ASP A 305 10.17 8.76 -11.60
N PRO A 306 9.83 9.23 -12.82
CA PRO A 306 9.18 10.51 -13.01
C PRO A 306 7.75 10.49 -12.47
N VAL A 307 7.21 11.65 -12.13
CA VAL A 307 5.80 11.74 -11.74
C VAL A 307 4.95 11.50 -12.98
N HIS A 308 3.98 10.59 -12.88
CA HIS A 308 3.06 10.27 -13.97
C HIS A 308 1.62 10.28 -13.45
N TYR A 309 0.64 10.48 -14.34
CA TYR A 309 -0.76 10.30 -13.99
C TYR A 309 -1.14 8.80 -13.91
N PHE A 310 -0.49 8.03 -13.02
CA PHE A 310 -0.58 6.56 -12.96
C PHE A 310 -2.01 6.00 -12.94
N GLU A 311 -2.88 6.55 -12.09
CA GLU A 311 -4.27 6.05 -11.97
C GLU A 311 -5.08 6.38 -13.22
N LEU A 312 -4.87 7.55 -13.83
CA LEU A 312 -5.54 7.91 -15.08
C LEU A 312 -5.04 7.06 -16.23
N ASN A 313 -3.72 6.91 -16.36
CA ASN A 313 -3.12 6.10 -17.42
C ASN A 313 -3.65 4.66 -17.35
N PHE A 314 -3.78 4.10 -16.14
CA PHE A 314 -4.38 2.78 -15.95
C PHE A 314 -5.83 2.70 -16.48
N TYR A 315 -6.69 3.67 -16.13
CA TYR A 315 -8.07 3.68 -16.60
C TYR A 315 -8.23 4.06 -18.07
N LEU A 316 -7.27 4.78 -18.63
CA LEU A 316 -7.19 5.13 -20.05
C LEU A 316 -6.41 4.08 -20.86
N HIS A 317 -6.32 2.84 -20.36
CA HIS A 317 -5.74 1.71 -21.09
C HIS A 317 -4.27 1.92 -21.51
N ASN A 318 -3.49 2.61 -20.69
CA ASN A 318 -2.07 2.90 -20.91
C ASN A 318 -1.78 3.74 -22.17
N ARG A 319 -2.68 4.66 -22.52
CA ARG A 319 -2.56 5.53 -23.71
C ARG A 319 -1.98 6.92 -23.46
N LEU A 320 -1.59 7.25 -22.22
CA LEU A 320 -0.90 8.51 -21.93
C LEU A 320 0.56 8.40 -22.31
N ASP A 321 1.05 9.38 -23.06
CA ASP A 321 2.41 9.45 -23.56
C ASP A 321 3.10 10.76 -23.15
N ASN A 322 4.42 10.86 -23.27
CA ASN A 322 5.14 12.05 -22.79
C ASN A 322 5.13 13.17 -23.84
N PHE A 323 4.45 14.29 -23.55
CA PHE A 323 4.40 15.44 -24.46
C PHE A 323 5.79 16.07 -24.67
N TYR A 324 6.55 16.23 -23.59
CA TYR A 324 7.82 16.95 -23.61
C TYR A 324 8.88 16.16 -24.38
N GLU A 325 9.01 14.86 -24.15
CA GLU A 325 10.04 14.06 -24.84
C GLU A 325 9.74 13.91 -26.34
N LYS A 326 8.47 13.70 -26.72
CA LYS A 326 8.12 13.37 -28.11
C LYS A 326 7.87 14.57 -29.00
N ARG A 327 7.53 15.74 -28.44
CA ARG A 327 7.14 16.96 -29.19
C ARG A 327 6.20 16.66 -30.38
N PRO A 328 5.04 16.01 -30.13
CA PRO A 328 4.11 15.59 -31.19
C PRO A 328 3.53 16.79 -31.96
N SER A 329 3.11 16.59 -33.21
CA SER A 329 2.52 17.68 -34.02
C SER A 329 1.04 17.93 -33.73
N GLU A 330 0.30 16.95 -33.21
CA GLU A 330 -1.12 17.08 -32.89
C GLU A 330 -1.53 16.07 -31.81
N GLY A 331 -2.66 16.32 -31.15
CA GLY A 331 -3.25 15.40 -30.18
C GLY A 331 -3.93 16.13 -29.03
N PHE A 332 -3.99 15.45 -27.88
CA PHE A 332 -4.52 16.01 -26.64
C PHE A 332 -3.45 16.10 -25.58
N LEU A 333 -3.44 17.17 -24.79
CA LEU A 333 -2.49 17.41 -23.71
C LEU A 333 -3.24 17.45 -22.38
N LEU A 334 -2.93 16.52 -21.49
CA LEU A 334 -3.30 16.50 -20.08
C LEU A 334 -2.22 17.22 -19.26
N ILE A 335 -2.59 18.35 -18.64
CA ILE A 335 -1.66 19.21 -17.91
C ILE A 335 -2.32 19.80 -16.67
N GLY A 336 -1.56 19.99 -15.60
CA GLY A 336 -2.05 20.66 -14.39
C GLY A 336 -2.23 22.16 -14.60
N THR A 337 -3.16 22.81 -13.88
CA THR A 337 -3.45 24.25 -14.06
C THR A 337 -2.21 25.12 -13.87
N ASN A 338 -1.39 24.85 -12.85
CA ASN A 338 -0.19 25.64 -12.59
C ASN A 338 0.88 25.43 -13.68
N ASP A 339 1.03 24.18 -14.11
CA ASP A 339 1.96 23.83 -15.19
C ASP A 339 1.50 24.45 -16.52
N ALA A 340 0.19 24.49 -16.76
CA ALA A 340 -0.41 25.08 -17.94
C ALA A 340 -0.13 26.59 -18.01
N GLU A 341 -0.37 27.32 -16.92
CA GLU A 341 -0.09 28.75 -16.81
C GLU A 341 1.39 29.09 -17.10
N LYS A 342 2.30 28.18 -16.73
CA LYS A 342 3.74 28.39 -16.89
C LYS A 342 4.28 27.94 -18.26
N TYR A 343 3.83 26.79 -18.77
CA TYR A 343 4.48 26.13 -19.92
C TYR A 343 3.70 26.23 -21.23
N LEU A 344 2.38 26.40 -21.22
CA LEU A 344 1.65 26.61 -22.48
C LEU A 344 2.19 27.82 -23.26
N PRO A 345 2.49 28.97 -22.64
CA PRO A 345 3.07 30.11 -23.36
C PRO A 345 4.45 29.82 -23.97
N GLU A 346 5.24 28.93 -23.36
CA GLU A 346 6.54 28.52 -23.92
C GLU A 346 6.35 27.57 -25.11
N PHE A 347 5.41 26.63 -25.03
CA PHE A 347 5.07 25.77 -26.16
C PHE A 347 4.42 26.55 -27.30
N GLU A 348 3.64 27.59 -27.03
CA GLU A 348 3.10 28.47 -28.06
C GLU A 348 4.21 29.19 -28.86
N LYS A 349 5.32 29.59 -28.21
CA LYS A 349 6.50 30.11 -28.91
C LYS A 349 7.17 29.07 -29.80
N GLU A 350 7.07 27.79 -29.46
CA GLU A 350 7.51 26.66 -30.30
C GLU A 350 6.55 26.37 -31.48
N GLY A 351 5.45 27.12 -31.62
CA GLY A 351 4.49 27.00 -32.72
C GLY A 351 3.27 26.13 -32.42
N TYR A 352 3.06 25.75 -31.16
CA TYR A 352 1.85 25.04 -30.73
C TYR A 352 0.66 25.98 -30.56
N GLN A 353 -0.53 25.46 -30.81
CA GLN A 353 -1.81 26.11 -30.49
C GLN A 353 -2.62 25.16 -29.63
N PHE A 354 -3.23 25.68 -28.56
CA PHE A 354 -3.99 24.89 -27.59
C PHE A 354 -5.43 25.39 -27.50
N GLU A 355 -6.39 24.47 -27.59
CA GLU A 355 -7.81 24.72 -27.36
C GLU A 355 -8.24 23.91 -26.13
N GLU A 356 -8.72 24.58 -25.08
CA GLU A 356 -9.21 23.90 -23.89
C GLU A 356 -10.50 23.14 -24.21
N VAL A 357 -10.50 21.82 -24.05
CA VAL A 357 -11.67 20.97 -24.31
C VAL A 357 -12.33 20.48 -23.03
N TYR A 358 -11.60 20.48 -21.92
CA TYR A 358 -12.11 20.00 -20.64
C TYR A 358 -11.29 20.50 -19.44
N GLU A 359 -11.98 20.90 -18.37
CA GLU A 359 -11.39 21.21 -17.07
C GLU A 359 -11.87 20.21 -16.00
N TYR A 360 -10.94 19.69 -15.20
CA TYR A 360 -11.27 18.72 -14.16
C TYR A 360 -12.01 19.37 -12.99
N PRO A 361 -13.14 18.80 -12.52
CA PRO A 361 -13.81 19.29 -11.32
C PRO A 361 -13.10 18.89 -10.01
N LYS A 362 -12.15 17.94 -10.06
CA LYS A 362 -11.42 17.41 -8.90
C LYS A 362 -9.92 17.62 -9.06
N ARG A 363 -9.21 17.70 -7.94
CA ARG A 363 -7.75 17.77 -7.96
C ARG A 363 -7.13 16.40 -8.24
N VAL A 364 -6.20 16.34 -9.17
CA VAL A 364 -5.29 15.20 -9.44
C VAL A 364 -3.87 15.71 -9.25
N LEU A 365 -3.01 14.93 -8.58
CA LEU A 365 -1.66 15.38 -8.19
C LEU A 365 -1.65 16.78 -7.49
N ARG A 366 -2.67 17.05 -6.67
CA ARG A 366 -2.88 18.29 -5.88
C ARG A 366 -3.34 19.53 -6.66
N GLN A 367 -3.51 19.45 -7.98
CA GLN A 367 -3.97 20.55 -8.82
C GLN A 367 -5.16 20.15 -9.69
N ILE A 368 -5.91 21.12 -10.21
CA ILE A 368 -6.93 20.85 -11.22
C ILE A 368 -6.21 20.52 -12.52
N ALA A 369 -6.55 19.39 -13.13
CA ALA A 369 -6.03 19.02 -14.44
C ALA A 369 -6.88 19.65 -15.55
N LYS A 370 -6.28 19.89 -16.70
CA LYS A 370 -6.94 20.43 -17.88
C LYS A 370 -6.54 19.60 -19.09
N ILE A 371 -7.44 19.54 -20.06
CA ILE A 371 -7.19 18.89 -21.34
C ILE A 371 -7.29 19.92 -22.43
N TYR A 372 -6.24 19.99 -23.23
CA TYR A 372 -6.18 20.83 -24.41
C TYR A 372 -6.09 19.95 -25.65
N LYS A 373 -6.85 20.26 -26.69
CA LYS A 373 -6.53 19.79 -28.04
C LYS A 373 -5.44 20.69 -28.59
N PHE A 374 -4.42 20.12 -29.22
CA PHE A 374 -3.32 20.91 -29.75
C PHE A 374 -2.92 20.52 -31.17
N VAL A 375 -2.37 21.50 -31.88
CA VAL A 375 -1.73 21.33 -33.18
C VAL A 375 -0.48 22.22 -33.22
N LYS A 376 0.60 21.72 -33.80
CA LYS A 376 1.84 22.45 -34.04
C LYS A 376 1.88 22.88 -35.50
N ASN A 377 1.84 24.19 -35.73
CA ASN A 377 2.03 24.73 -37.07
C ASN A 377 3.52 24.59 -37.41
N GLN A 378 3.85 23.90 -38.52
CA GLN A 378 5.21 23.88 -39.03
C GLN A 378 5.65 25.32 -39.29
N GLN A 379 6.64 25.82 -38.54
CA GLN A 379 7.40 26.97 -39.02
C GLN A 379 8.06 26.56 -40.34
N PRO A 380 7.99 27.38 -41.40
CA PRO A 380 8.73 27.08 -42.62
C PRO A 380 10.21 26.98 -42.26
N GLU A 381 10.84 25.84 -42.57
CA GLU A 381 12.29 25.75 -42.59
C GLU A 381 12.80 26.88 -43.49
N ASN A 382 13.40 27.92 -42.90
CA ASN A 382 14.23 28.84 -43.65
C ASN A 382 15.42 28.03 -44.16
N THR A 383 15.29 27.48 -45.36
CA THR A 383 16.36 26.91 -46.15
C THR A 383 17.27 28.06 -46.59
N GLU A 384 18.10 28.56 -45.67
CA GLU A 384 19.29 29.31 -46.08
C GLU A 384 20.33 28.30 -46.55
N THR A 385 20.19 27.87 -47.80
CA THR A 385 21.30 27.32 -48.57
C THR A 385 22.33 28.43 -48.76
N THR A 386 23.34 28.47 -47.90
CA THR A 386 24.57 29.22 -48.16
C THR A 386 25.28 28.59 -49.37
N PRO A 387 25.48 29.31 -50.49
CA PRO A 387 26.26 28.77 -51.60
C PRO A 387 27.73 28.73 -51.16
N ILE A 388 28.33 27.55 -51.26
CA ILE A 388 29.78 27.37 -51.20
C ILE A 388 30.35 28.05 -52.46
N VAL A 389 31.10 29.14 -52.26
CA VAL A 389 31.94 29.74 -53.29
C VAL A 389 33.33 29.11 -53.15
N GLU A 390 33.89 28.74 -54.31
CA GLU A 390 35.17 28.04 -54.54
C GLU A 390 36.38 28.52 -53.74
#